data_AF-A0A0S2N0B2-F1
#
_entry.id   AF-A0A0S2N0B2-F1
#
_cell.length_a   1.000
_cell.length_b   1.000
_cell.length_c   1.000
_cell.angle_alpha   90.00
_cell.angle_beta   90.00
_cell.angle_gamma   90.00
#
_symmetry.space_group_name_H-M   'P 1'
#
loop_
_entity.id
_entity.type
_entity.pdbx_description
1 polymer ?
#
loop_
_entity_poly.entity_id
_entity_poly.type
_entity_poly.pdbx_seq_one_letter_code
_entity_poly.pdbx_strand_id
1 'polypeptide(L)'
;SGTWPSLSRVAGLCNRAVFKPGQEELPILMRDTAGDASESALLKCIELCSGSVRELRDRNPKVAEIPFNSTNKYQLSIHEVEDNPSGHLLVMKGAPERILDRCSTIMIHGQEQPLDESWKEAFQNAYLDLGGLGERVLGFCHLNLSSSQFPRGFNFDCEETNFPTEQLCFLGLISMIDPPRAAVPDAVGKCRSAGIKVIMVTGDHPITAKAIAKGVGIISEGTETVEDIAQ
;
A
#
# COMPACT_ATOMS: atom_id res chain seq x y z
N SER A 1 -19.58 3.54 -0.11
CA SER A 1 -18.97 3.95 1.17
C SER A 1 -18.30 5.31 0.98
N GLY A 2 -18.49 6.26 1.90
CA GLY A 2 -17.90 7.60 1.82
C GLY A 2 -16.36 7.62 1.95
N THR A 3 -15.75 6.57 2.50
CA THR A 3 -14.29 6.46 2.67
C THR A 3 -13.54 6.09 1.38
N TRP A 4 -14.17 5.33 0.48
CA TRP A 4 -13.53 4.81 -0.73
C TRP A 4 -12.95 5.90 -1.65
N PRO A 5 -13.65 7.01 -1.93
CA PRO A 5 -13.08 8.12 -2.69
C PRO A 5 -11.74 8.61 -2.12
N SER A 6 -11.65 8.81 -0.79
CA SER A 6 -10.41 9.21 -0.12
C SER A 6 -9.31 8.16 -0.28
N LEU A 7 -9.61 6.88 -0.03
CA LEU A 7 -8.64 5.80 -0.17
C LEU A 7 -8.12 5.66 -1.61
N SER A 8 -9.02 5.69 -2.59
CA SER A 8 -8.66 5.61 -4.01
C SER A 8 -7.83 6.81 -4.48
N ARG A 9 -8.11 8.01 -3.94
CA ARG A 9 -7.31 9.22 -4.19
C ARG A 9 -5.89 9.04 -3.67
N VAL A 10 -5.71 8.59 -2.42
CA VAL A 10 -4.37 8.32 -1.86
C VAL A 10 -3.63 7.26 -2.67
N ALA A 11 -4.27 6.16 -3.05
CA ALA A 11 -3.67 5.10 -3.84
C ALA A 11 -3.25 5.56 -5.26
N GLY A 12 -4.00 6.49 -5.86
CA GLY A 12 -3.68 7.09 -7.16
C GLY A 12 -2.57 8.15 -7.09
N LEU A 13 -2.60 9.01 -6.07
CA LEU A 13 -1.67 10.13 -5.90
C LEU A 13 -0.30 9.70 -5.36
N CYS A 14 -0.29 8.89 -4.30
CA CYS A 14 0.93 8.39 -3.66
C CYS A 14 1.49 7.19 -4.44
N ASN A 15 1.74 7.36 -5.74
CA ASN A 15 2.14 6.28 -6.63
C ASN A 15 2.96 6.85 -7.80
N ARG A 16 4.09 6.22 -8.12
CA ARG A 16 4.98 6.64 -9.21
C ARG A 16 4.77 5.84 -10.50
N ALA A 17 4.00 4.76 -10.46
CA ALA A 17 3.73 3.98 -11.66
C ALA A 17 2.94 4.81 -12.69
N VAL A 18 3.28 4.61 -13.96
CA VAL A 18 2.61 5.21 -15.13
C VAL A 18 2.38 4.16 -16.22
N PHE A 19 1.33 4.31 -17.01
CA PHE A 19 1.14 3.47 -18.21
C PHE A 19 2.15 3.85 -19.29
N LYS A 20 2.64 2.86 -20.05
CA LYS A 20 3.45 3.13 -21.24
C LYS A 20 2.58 3.73 -22.35
N PRO A 21 3.13 4.63 -23.19
CA PRO A 21 2.37 5.28 -24.26
C PRO A 21 1.91 4.28 -25.34
N GLY A 22 0.82 4.61 -26.04
CA GLY A 22 0.34 3.85 -27.21
C GLY A 22 -0.45 2.57 -26.89
N GLN A 23 -1.02 2.46 -25.69
CA GLN A 23 -1.72 1.25 -25.21
C GLN A 23 -3.19 1.51 -24.86
N GLU A 24 -3.76 2.60 -25.39
CA GLU A 24 -5.13 3.05 -25.08
C GLU A 24 -6.20 2.05 -25.52
N GLU A 25 -5.96 1.30 -26.60
CA GLU A 25 -6.86 0.27 -27.12
C GLU A 25 -6.82 -1.05 -26.32
N LEU A 26 -5.78 -1.26 -25.51
CA LEU A 26 -5.65 -2.48 -24.70
C LEU A 26 -6.51 -2.39 -23.43
N PRO A 27 -7.09 -3.51 -22.96
CA PRO A 27 -7.71 -3.58 -21.64
C PRO A 27 -6.73 -3.12 -20.55
N ILE A 28 -7.21 -2.34 -19.56
CA ILE A 28 -6.35 -1.72 -18.52
C ILE A 28 -5.43 -2.74 -17.83
N LEU A 29 -5.94 -3.93 -17.53
CA LEU A 29 -5.15 -5.00 -16.89
C LEU A 29 -3.99 -5.50 -17.76
N MET A 30 -4.11 -5.42 -19.07
CA MET A 30 -3.10 -5.85 -20.06
C MET A 30 -2.12 -4.74 -20.45
N ARG A 31 -2.38 -3.49 -20.08
CA ARG A 31 -1.45 -2.39 -20.34
C ARG A 31 -0.16 -2.58 -19.55
N ASP A 32 0.96 -2.31 -20.19
CA ASP A 32 2.25 -2.23 -19.55
C ASP A 32 2.37 -0.95 -18.74
N THR A 33 3.07 -1.07 -17.62
CA THR A 33 3.35 0.02 -16.71
C THR A 33 4.85 0.18 -16.53
N ALA A 34 5.29 1.39 -16.21
CA ALA A 34 6.62 1.68 -15.69
C ALA A 34 6.48 1.98 -14.20
N GLY A 35 7.05 1.12 -13.35
CA GLY A 35 6.92 1.14 -11.89
C GLY A 35 7.15 -0.26 -11.33
N ASP A 36 7.24 -0.41 -10.01
CA ASP A 36 7.28 -1.74 -9.40
C ASP A 36 5.92 -2.44 -9.50
N ALA A 37 5.90 -3.75 -9.21
CA ALA A 37 4.70 -4.57 -9.33
C ALA A 37 3.54 -4.08 -8.45
N SER A 38 3.84 -3.62 -7.23
CA SER A 38 2.81 -3.15 -6.30
C SER A 38 2.22 -1.81 -6.72
N GLU A 39 3.08 -0.87 -7.12
CA GLU A 39 2.62 0.41 -7.67
C GLU A 39 1.82 0.24 -8.97
N SER A 40 2.24 -0.69 -9.81
CA SER A 40 1.53 -1.03 -11.06
C SER A 40 0.16 -1.66 -10.80
N ALA A 41 0.04 -2.55 -9.80
CA ALA A 41 -1.22 -3.15 -9.41
C ALA A 41 -2.21 -2.09 -8.88
N LEU A 42 -1.73 -1.18 -8.01
CA LEU A 42 -2.52 -0.05 -7.53
C LEU A 42 -2.96 0.87 -8.67
N LEU A 43 -2.06 1.23 -9.58
CA LEU A 43 -2.37 2.07 -10.74
C LEU A 43 -3.50 1.46 -11.57
N LYS A 44 -3.39 0.18 -11.92
CA LYS A 44 -4.42 -0.54 -12.70
C LYS A 44 -5.74 -0.63 -11.95
N CYS A 45 -5.71 -0.88 -10.65
CA CYS A 45 -6.90 -0.95 -9.79
C CYS A 45 -7.65 0.38 -9.76
N ILE A 46 -6.94 1.49 -9.52
CA ILE A 46 -7.57 2.82 -9.46
C ILE A 46 -8.05 3.26 -10.86
N GLU A 47 -7.30 2.97 -11.91
CA GLU A 47 -7.71 3.27 -13.29
C GLU A 47 -9.03 2.55 -13.66
N LEU A 48 -9.21 1.31 -13.20
CA LEU A 48 -10.43 0.52 -13.44
C LEU A 48 -11.64 1.03 -12.64
N CYS A 49 -11.43 1.36 -11.37
CA CYS A 49 -12.53 1.60 -10.43
C CYS A 49 -12.90 3.09 -10.28
N SER A 50 -11.95 4.00 -10.51
CA SER A 50 -12.08 5.44 -10.21
C SER A 50 -11.78 6.36 -11.40
N GLY A 51 -11.50 5.80 -12.58
CA GLY A 51 -11.19 6.57 -13.80
C GLY A 51 -9.72 6.95 -13.92
N SER A 52 -9.40 7.91 -14.80
CA SER A 52 -8.01 8.18 -15.19
C SER A 52 -7.15 8.69 -14.03
N VAL A 53 -6.13 7.92 -13.67
CA VAL A 53 -5.14 8.30 -12.65
C VAL A 53 -4.26 9.45 -13.14
N ARG A 54 -4.07 9.57 -14.47
CA ARG A 54 -3.34 10.70 -15.05
C ARG A 54 -4.08 12.02 -14.79
N GLU A 55 -5.37 12.08 -15.13
CA GLU A 55 -6.20 13.26 -14.88
C GLU A 55 -6.32 13.58 -13.39
N LEU A 56 -6.39 12.55 -12.55
CA LEU A 56 -6.36 12.72 -11.09
C LEU A 56 -5.07 13.41 -10.64
N ARG A 57 -3.91 12.98 -11.13
CA ARG A 57 -2.61 13.58 -10.78
C ARG A 57 -2.44 14.98 -11.37
N ASP A 58 -2.94 15.22 -12.58
CA ASP A 58 -2.89 16.54 -13.23
C ASP A 58 -3.72 17.58 -12.46
N ARG A 59 -4.86 17.18 -11.90
CA ARG A 59 -5.70 18.03 -11.01
C ARG A 59 -5.18 18.15 -9.59
N ASN A 60 -4.18 17.35 -9.22
CA ASN A 60 -3.56 17.36 -7.89
C ASN A 60 -2.03 17.41 -8.01
N PRO A 61 -1.46 18.53 -8.49
CA PRO A 61 -0.03 18.65 -8.69
C PRO A 61 0.77 18.29 -7.44
N LYS A 62 1.77 17.44 -7.62
CA LYS A 62 2.67 17.02 -6.55
C LYS A 62 3.69 18.13 -6.27
N VAL A 63 3.76 18.60 -5.04
CA VAL A 63 4.68 19.67 -4.60
C VAL A 63 5.87 19.13 -3.80
N ALA A 64 5.72 17.98 -3.14
CA ALA A 64 6.78 17.32 -2.39
C ALA A 64 6.61 15.81 -2.41
N GLU A 65 7.71 15.08 -2.26
CA GLU A 65 7.70 13.63 -2.23
C GLU A 65 8.87 13.08 -1.39
N ILE A 66 8.55 12.14 -0.50
CA ILE A 66 9.51 11.27 0.14
C ILE A 66 9.37 9.88 -0.49
N PRO A 67 10.35 9.41 -1.28
CA PRO A 67 10.33 8.07 -1.85
C PRO A 67 10.26 7.00 -0.76
N PHE A 68 9.75 5.83 -1.11
CA PHE A 68 9.86 4.67 -0.24
C PHE A 68 11.33 4.40 0.11
N ASN A 69 11.62 4.24 1.40
CA ASN A 69 12.91 3.76 1.88
C ASN A 69 12.71 2.59 2.86
N SER A 70 13.72 1.70 2.95
CA SER A 70 13.64 0.50 3.80
C SER A 70 13.69 0.82 5.30
N THR A 71 14.25 1.99 5.66
CA THR A 71 14.36 2.46 7.05
C THR A 71 13.02 2.93 7.60
N ASN A 72 12.32 3.82 6.88
CA ASN A 72 11.05 4.40 7.30
C ASN A 72 9.85 3.52 6.92
N LYS A 73 9.99 2.68 5.88
CA LYS A 73 8.97 1.74 5.39
C LYS A 73 7.64 2.39 4.97
N TYR A 74 7.68 3.66 4.60
CA TYR A 74 6.56 4.38 4.00
C TYR A 74 7.03 5.24 2.82
N GLN A 75 6.09 5.62 1.97
CA GLN A 75 6.21 6.61 0.92
C GLN A 75 5.18 7.71 1.20
N LEU A 76 5.57 8.96 0.98
CA LEU A 76 4.73 10.12 1.24
C LEU A 76 4.82 11.10 0.08
N SER A 77 3.71 11.76 -0.23
CA SER A 77 3.69 12.90 -1.14
C SER A 77 2.72 13.97 -0.67
N ILE A 78 3.00 15.21 -1.02
CA ILE A 78 2.15 16.36 -0.75
C ILE A 78 1.66 16.92 -2.08
N HIS A 79 0.38 17.21 -2.15
CA HIS A 79 -0.29 17.66 -3.36
C HIS A 79 -1.07 18.95 -3.12
N GLU A 80 -1.11 19.83 -4.13
CA GLU A 80 -2.16 20.83 -4.21
C GLU A 80 -3.50 20.12 -4.51
N VAL A 81 -4.58 20.66 -3.98
CA VAL A 81 -5.92 20.06 -4.06
C VAL A 81 -6.85 20.99 -4.81
N GLU A 82 -7.46 20.52 -5.91
CA GLU A 82 -8.46 21.27 -6.69
C GLU A 82 -9.61 21.76 -5.79
N ASP A 83 -10.08 20.89 -4.88
CA ASP A 83 -11.22 21.14 -4.00
C ASP A 83 -10.92 22.16 -2.88
N ASN A 84 -9.64 22.37 -2.55
CA ASN A 84 -9.20 23.33 -1.55
C ASN A 84 -8.00 24.12 -2.10
N PRO A 85 -8.26 25.19 -2.88
CA PRO A 85 -7.22 25.95 -3.59
C PRO A 85 -6.15 26.57 -2.68
N SER A 86 -6.44 26.67 -1.38
CA SER A 86 -5.56 27.24 -0.36
C SER A 86 -4.83 26.20 0.50
N GLY A 87 -5.24 24.93 0.43
CA GLY A 87 -4.73 23.86 1.27
C GLY A 87 -3.81 22.91 0.52
N HIS A 88 -3.16 22.03 1.28
CA HIS A 88 -2.39 20.93 0.73
C HIS A 88 -2.92 19.62 1.30
N LEU A 89 -2.84 18.56 0.49
CA LEU A 89 -3.16 17.20 0.90
C LEU A 89 -1.88 16.40 1.01
N LEU A 90 -1.55 15.96 2.21
CA LEU A 90 -0.50 15.00 2.46
C LEU A 90 -1.09 13.59 2.36
N VAL A 91 -0.45 12.74 1.58
CA VAL A 91 -0.86 11.34 1.37
C VAL A 91 0.32 10.44 1.69
N MET A 92 0.06 9.30 2.35
CA MET A 92 1.10 8.36 2.72
C MET A 92 0.61 6.92 2.54
N LYS A 93 1.50 6.06 2.05
CA LYS A 93 1.29 4.60 1.99
C LYS A 93 2.52 3.86 2.50
N GLY A 94 2.36 2.66 3.02
CA GLY A 94 3.49 1.89 3.53
C GLY A 94 3.14 0.58 4.19
N ALA A 95 4.07 0.05 4.97
CA ALA A 95 3.83 -1.13 5.79
C ALA A 95 2.65 -0.86 6.76
N PRO A 96 1.65 -1.75 6.84
CA PRO A 96 0.40 -1.51 7.58
C PRO A 96 0.62 -0.97 9.00
N GLU A 97 1.44 -1.66 9.81
CA GLU A 97 1.68 -1.25 11.20
C GLU A 97 2.38 0.11 11.30
N ARG A 98 3.34 0.39 10.40
CA ARG A 98 4.05 1.68 10.36
C ARG A 98 3.15 2.85 10.01
N ILE A 99 2.11 2.58 9.22
CA ILE A 99 1.10 3.58 8.88
C ILE A 99 0.15 3.78 10.06
N LEU A 100 -0.31 2.69 10.69
CA LEU A 100 -1.19 2.77 11.85
C LEU A 100 -0.55 3.53 13.02
N ASP A 101 0.72 3.25 13.33
CA ASP A 101 1.48 3.93 14.39
C ASP A 101 1.55 5.46 14.22
N ARG A 102 1.39 5.95 12.98
CA ARG A 102 1.43 7.37 12.63
C ARG A 102 0.05 8.02 12.59
N CYS A 103 -1.01 7.24 12.77
CA CYS A 103 -2.38 7.73 12.69
C CYS A 103 -2.97 7.97 14.09
N SER A 104 -3.70 9.07 14.24
CA SER A 104 -4.48 9.38 15.46
C SER A 104 -5.99 9.30 15.21
N THR A 105 -6.42 9.38 13.96
CA THR A 105 -7.81 9.25 13.55
C THR A 105 -7.97 8.19 12.45
N ILE A 106 -9.20 7.76 12.21
CA ILE A 106 -9.61 6.82 11.15
C ILE A 106 -10.86 7.35 10.45
N MET A 107 -10.94 7.14 9.12
CA MET A 107 -12.08 7.59 8.33
C MET A 107 -13.11 6.46 8.13
N ILE A 108 -14.26 6.58 8.81
CA ILE A 108 -15.37 5.63 8.72
C ILE A 108 -16.55 6.29 8.03
N HIS A 109 -16.98 5.72 6.90
CA HIS A 109 -18.08 6.25 6.08
C HIS A 109 -17.94 7.74 5.69
N GLY A 110 -16.70 8.22 5.53
CA GLY A 110 -16.39 9.62 5.21
C GLY A 110 -16.33 10.57 6.40
N GLN A 111 -16.44 10.06 7.63
CA GLN A 111 -16.26 10.84 8.86
C GLN A 111 -14.98 10.42 9.57
N GLU A 112 -14.20 11.39 10.02
CA GLU A 112 -13.02 11.13 10.86
C GLU A 112 -13.44 10.87 12.30
N GLN A 113 -12.94 9.78 12.88
CA GLN A 113 -13.14 9.38 14.26
C GLN A 113 -11.78 9.14 14.92
N PRO A 114 -11.65 9.31 16.25
CA PRO A 114 -10.42 8.94 16.95
C PRO A 114 -10.08 7.46 16.74
N LEU A 115 -8.79 7.16 16.53
CA LEU A 115 -8.30 5.79 16.44
C LEU A 115 -8.16 5.19 17.85
N ASP A 116 -9.23 4.59 18.34
CA ASP A 116 -9.27 3.92 19.64
C ASP A 116 -8.75 2.46 19.57
N GLU A 117 -8.68 1.80 20.73
CA GLU A 117 -8.22 0.41 20.82
C GLU A 117 -9.14 -0.57 20.07
N SER A 118 -10.45 -0.30 19.98
CA SER A 118 -11.37 -1.15 19.23
C SER A 118 -11.06 -1.14 17.73
N TRP A 119 -10.71 0.02 17.19
CA TRP A 119 -10.28 0.15 15.80
C TRP A 119 -8.90 -0.46 15.55
N LYS A 120 -7.99 -0.40 16.52
CA LYS A 120 -6.69 -1.09 16.43
C LYS A 120 -6.85 -2.60 16.41
N GLU A 121 -7.71 -3.17 17.25
CA GLU A 121 -8.01 -4.60 17.23
C GLU A 121 -8.66 -5.02 15.90
N ALA A 122 -9.63 -4.25 15.40
CA ALA A 122 -10.26 -4.50 14.11
C ALA A 122 -9.25 -4.44 12.94
N PHE A 123 -8.33 -3.48 12.97
CA PHE A 123 -7.22 -3.39 12.02
C PHE A 123 -6.34 -4.63 12.08
N GLN A 124 -5.95 -5.07 13.28
CA GLN A 124 -5.05 -6.21 13.45
C GLN A 124 -5.69 -7.49 12.92
N ASN A 125 -6.96 -7.73 13.21
CA ASN A 125 -7.70 -8.87 12.66
C ASN A 125 -7.73 -8.84 11.12
N ALA A 126 -8.08 -7.70 10.52
CA ALA A 126 -8.09 -7.56 9.06
C ALA A 126 -6.70 -7.76 8.44
N TYR A 127 -5.65 -7.28 9.11
CA TYR A 127 -4.28 -7.45 8.65
C TYR A 127 -3.83 -8.92 8.70
N LEU A 128 -4.16 -9.64 9.79
CA LEU A 128 -3.88 -11.07 9.94
C LEU A 128 -4.64 -11.89 8.89
N ASP A 129 -5.91 -11.59 8.65
CA ASP A 129 -6.74 -12.29 7.66
C ASP A 129 -6.16 -12.16 6.25
N LEU A 130 -5.87 -10.92 5.81
CA LEU A 130 -5.31 -10.66 4.49
C LEU A 130 -3.89 -11.23 4.34
N GLY A 131 -3.06 -11.10 5.38
CA GLY A 131 -1.73 -11.71 5.42
C GLY A 131 -1.77 -13.23 5.39
N GLY A 132 -2.75 -13.84 6.07
CA GLY A 132 -2.97 -15.29 6.11
C GLY A 132 -3.34 -15.89 4.76
N LEU A 133 -3.93 -15.09 3.87
CA LEU A 133 -4.20 -15.45 2.47
C LEU A 133 -2.96 -15.36 1.57
N GLY A 134 -1.80 -14.96 2.10
CA GLY A 134 -0.57 -14.77 1.31
C GLY A 134 -0.60 -13.50 0.47
N GLU A 135 -1.45 -12.54 0.83
CA GLU A 135 -1.50 -11.26 0.16
C GLU A 135 -0.49 -10.29 0.76
N ARG A 136 0.07 -9.42 -0.09
CA ARG A 136 0.86 -8.28 0.33
C ARG A 136 -0.07 -7.14 0.69
N VAL A 137 -0.06 -6.71 1.94
CA VAL A 137 -0.95 -5.67 2.47
C VAL A 137 -0.22 -4.35 2.60
N LEU A 138 -0.84 -3.25 2.18
CA LEU A 138 -0.36 -1.88 2.35
C LEU A 138 -1.38 -1.04 3.12
N GLY A 139 -0.89 -0.21 4.04
CA GLY A 139 -1.69 0.79 4.74
C GLY A 139 -1.68 2.12 4.01
N PHE A 140 -2.80 2.85 4.09
CA PHE A 140 -2.98 4.15 3.46
C PHE A 140 -3.56 5.15 4.46
N CYS A 141 -2.99 6.34 4.50
CA CYS A 141 -3.48 7.45 5.31
C CYS A 141 -3.30 8.78 4.58
N HIS A 142 -3.97 9.81 5.10
CA HIS A 142 -3.84 11.18 4.61
C HIS A 142 -3.92 12.19 5.74
N LEU A 143 -3.55 13.43 5.44
CA LEU A 143 -3.78 14.57 6.32
C LEU A 143 -4.02 15.82 5.47
N ASN A 144 -5.09 16.55 5.79
CA ASN A 144 -5.32 17.87 5.24
C ASN A 144 -4.45 18.88 6.00
N LEU A 145 -3.50 19.50 5.31
CA LEU A 145 -2.63 20.51 5.90
C LEU A 145 -3.35 21.87 5.92
N SER A 146 -3.33 22.54 7.07
CA SER A 146 -3.97 23.84 7.25
C SER A 146 -3.33 24.90 6.36
N SER A 147 -4.14 25.62 5.59
CA SER A 147 -3.71 26.74 4.75
C SER A 147 -3.10 27.90 5.53
N SER A 148 -3.40 28.02 6.82
CA SER A 148 -2.83 29.04 7.71
C SER A 148 -1.36 28.79 8.05
N GLN A 149 -0.96 27.51 8.11
CA GLN A 149 0.40 27.09 8.42
C GLN A 149 1.20 26.78 7.15
N PHE A 150 0.54 26.21 6.13
CA PHE A 150 1.13 25.76 4.88
C PHE A 150 0.42 26.43 3.70
N PRO A 151 0.63 27.75 3.48
CA PRO A 151 0.00 28.48 2.37
C PRO A 151 0.53 28.00 1.02
N ARG A 152 -0.20 28.30 -0.05
CA ARG A 152 0.23 27.95 -1.41
C ARG A 152 1.60 28.57 -1.74
N GLY A 153 2.50 27.77 -2.30
CA GLY A 153 3.89 28.17 -2.54
C GLY A 153 4.82 28.00 -1.34
N PHE A 154 4.34 27.42 -0.24
CA PHE A 154 5.20 26.98 0.86
C PHE A 154 6.25 25.98 0.36
N ASN A 155 7.50 26.18 0.75
CA ASN A 155 8.58 25.29 0.38
C ASN A 155 8.66 24.12 1.36
N PHE A 156 8.21 22.95 0.93
CA PHE A 156 8.27 21.72 1.72
C PHE A 156 9.67 21.12 1.64
N ASP A 157 10.32 20.98 2.80
CA ASP A 157 11.63 20.34 2.92
C ASP A 157 11.44 18.86 3.31
N CYS A 158 11.98 17.97 2.48
CA CYS A 158 11.88 16.52 2.68
C CYS A 158 13.08 15.94 3.45
N GLU A 159 14.18 16.69 3.60
CA GLU A 159 15.37 16.28 4.36
C GLU A 159 15.23 16.71 5.82
N GLU A 160 14.94 17.99 6.05
CA GLU A 160 14.58 18.54 7.36
C GLU A 160 13.05 18.70 7.41
N THR A 161 12.33 17.59 7.61
CA THR A 161 10.87 17.52 7.54
C THR A 161 10.18 18.67 8.28
N ASN A 162 9.66 19.63 7.52
CA ASN A 162 9.02 20.85 8.04
C ASN A 162 7.49 20.77 8.06
N PHE A 163 6.94 19.56 7.94
CA PHE A 163 5.51 19.24 7.90
C PHE A 163 5.22 18.01 8.78
N PRO A 164 3.96 17.83 9.26
CA PRO A 164 3.62 16.71 10.12
C PRO A 164 3.70 15.36 9.39
N THR A 165 4.32 14.37 10.04
CA THR A 165 4.37 12.96 9.58
C THR A 165 3.73 11.98 10.57
N GLU A 166 2.99 12.53 11.53
CA GLU A 166 2.29 11.83 12.62
C GLU A 166 0.90 12.48 12.80
N GLN A 167 0.04 11.84 13.60
CA GLN A 167 -1.34 12.26 13.81
C GLN A 167 -2.15 12.34 12.52
N LEU A 168 -1.88 11.41 11.60
CA LEU A 168 -2.55 11.30 10.32
C LEU A 168 -3.93 10.63 10.48
N CYS A 169 -4.76 10.71 9.44
CA CYS A 169 -6.03 10.01 9.36
C CYS A 169 -5.88 8.73 8.54
N PHE A 170 -6.08 7.57 9.18
CA PHE A 170 -6.05 6.26 8.56
C PHE A 170 -7.27 6.06 7.65
N LEU A 171 -7.05 5.60 6.42
CA LEU A 171 -8.12 5.41 5.44
C LEU A 171 -8.48 3.95 5.20
N GLY A 172 -7.50 3.05 5.27
CA GLY A 172 -7.72 1.64 5.03
C GLY A 172 -6.49 0.87 4.60
N LEU A 173 -6.72 -0.43 4.38
CA LEU A 173 -5.77 -1.38 3.84
C LEU A 173 -6.12 -1.67 2.39
N ILE A 174 -5.12 -1.87 1.54
CA ILE A 174 -5.26 -2.51 0.23
C ILE A 174 -4.29 -3.67 0.20
N SER A 175 -4.82 -4.87 -0.07
CA SER A 175 -4.02 -6.06 -0.31
C SER A 175 -3.91 -6.34 -1.80
N MET A 176 -2.82 -7.02 -2.16
CA MET A 176 -2.57 -7.48 -3.51
C MET A 176 -1.84 -8.81 -3.44
N ILE A 177 -2.24 -9.73 -4.31
CA ILE A 177 -1.59 -11.03 -4.44
C ILE A 177 -0.65 -10.98 -5.64
N ASP A 178 0.61 -11.38 -5.42
CA ASP A 178 1.48 -11.83 -6.51
C ASP A 178 1.35 -13.35 -6.57
N PRO A 179 0.45 -13.89 -7.41
CA PRO A 179 0.24 -15.32 -7.44
C PRO A 179 1.55 -16.01 -7.86
N PRO A 180 1.94 -17.11 -7.19
CA PRO A 180 3.07 -17.89 -7.63
C PRO A 180 2.91 -18.25 -9.11
N ARG A 181 3.98 -18.12 -9.90
CA ARG A 181 3.94 -18.54 -11.30
C ARG A 181 3.49 -20.00 -11.35
N ALA A 182 2.64 -20.36 -12.32
CA ALA A 182 2.03 -21.69 -12.41
C ALA A 182 3.04 -22.85 -12.39
N ALA A 183 4.27 -22.63 -12.84
CA ALA A 183 5.35 -23.62 -12.83
C ALA A 183 6.07 -23.78 -11.48
N VAL A 184 5.91 -22.84 -10.54
CA VAL A 184 6.68 -22.80 -9.29
C VAL A 184 6.35 -23.99 -8.37
N PRO A 185 5.07 -24.33 -8.09
CA PRO A 185 4.76 -25.46 -7.22
C PRO A 185 5.34 -26.79 -7.73
N ASP A 186 5.24 -27.05 -9.05
CA ASP A 186 5.81 -28.25 -9.68
C ASP A 186 7.34 -28.28 -9.61
N ALA A 187 8.00 -27.14 -9.87
CA ALA A 187 9.44 -27.04 -9.77
C ALA A 187 9.96 -27.28 -8.34
N VAL A 188 9.30 -26.70 -7.33
CA VAL A 188 9.63 -26.93 -5.91
C VAL A 188 9.45 -28.40 -5.56
N GLY A 189 8.35 -29.02 -6.00
CA GLY A 189 8.09 -30.45 -5.82
C GLY A 189 9.22 -31.33 -6.38
N LYS A 190 9.62 -31.10 -7.63
CA LYS A 190 10.72 -31.84 -8.28
C LYS A 190 12.06 -31.70 -7.55
N CYS A 191 12.42 -30.48 -7.12
CA CYS A 191 13.63 -30.25 -6.34
C CYS A 191 13.60 -31.05 -5.02
N ARG A 192 12.47 -31.06 -4.31
CA ARG A 192 12.32 -31.81 -3.07
C ARG A 192 12.38 -33.33 -3.30
N SER A 193 11.74 -33.85 -4.35
CA SER A 193 11.83 -35.27 -4.73
C SER A 193 13.26 -35.71 -5.06
N ALA A 194 14.12 -34.78 -5.50
CA ALA A 194 15.55 -35.02 -5.72
C ALA A 194 16.41 -34.88 -4.45
N GLY A 195 15.81 -34.65 -3.27
CA GLY A 195 16.53 -34.47 -2.01
C GLY A 195 17.16 -33.08 -1.83
N ILE A 196 16.79 -32.09 -2.64
CA ILE A 196 17.32 -30.72 -2.55
C ILE A 196 16.52 -29.94 -1.50
N LYS A 197 17.24 -29.29 -0.57
CA LYS A 197 16.64 -28.39 0.43
C LYS A 197 16.33 -27.03 -0.21
N VAL A 198 15.06 -26.65 -0.24
CA VAL A 198 14.59 -25.35 -0.75
C VAL A 198 14.37 -24.39 0.43
N ILE A 199 14.88 -23.16 0.32
CA ILE A 199 14.78 -22.13 1.36
C ILE A 199 14.22 -20.85 0.73
N MET A 200 13.22 -20.23 1.37
CA MET A 200 12.70 -18.92 0.99
C MET A 200 13.49 -17.82 1.68
N VAL A 201 13.92 -16.81 0.92
CA VAL A 201 14.49 -15.56 1.44
C VAL A 201 13.66 -14.42 0.87
N THR A 202 12.88 -13.76 1.71
CA THR A 202 12.03 -12.63 1.33
C THR A 202 12.12 -11.50 2.37
N GLY A 203 11.87 -10.27 1.93
CA GLY A 203 11.68 -9.10 2.79
C GLY A 203 10.22 -8.87 3.19
N ASP A 204 9.31 -9.74 2.77
CA ASP A 204 7.89 -9.67 3.12
C ASP A 204 7.63 -10.01 4.58
N HIS A 205 6.43 -9.68 5.04
CA HIS A 205 6.00 -10.01 6.39
C HIS A 205 5.94 -11.53 6.61
N PRO A 206 6.31 -12.05 7.80
CA PRO A 206 6.36 -13.48 8.06
C PRO A 206 5.06 -14.23 7.72
N ILE A 207 3.90 -13.64 8.02
CA ILE A 207 2.59 -14.23 7.76
C ILE A 207 2.37 -14.48 6.26
N THR A 208 2.60 -13.45 5.43
CA THR A 208 2.51 -13.56 3.97
C THR A 208 3.52 -14.54 3.42
N ALA A 209 4.78 -14.46 3.88
CA ALA A 209 5.86 -15.35 3.44
C ALA A 209 5.52 -16.82 3.73
N LYS A 210 4.98 -17.10 4.92
CA LYS A 210 4.54 -18.42 5.35
C LYS A 210 3.37 -18.94 4.51
N ALA A 211 2.38 -18.10 4.24
CA ALA A 211 1.25 -18.48 3.38
C ALA A 211 1.71 -18.82 1.95
N ILE A 212 2.59 -18.01 1.36
CA ILE A 212 3.19 -18.31 0.05
C ILE A 212 4.04 -19.58 0.10
N ALA A 213 4.87 -19.74 1.15
CA ALA A 213 5.73 -20.91 1.31
C ALA A 213 4.93 -22.22 1.44
N LYS A 214 3.76 -22.18 2.10
CA LYS A 214 2.79 -23.29 2.11
C LYS A 214 2.20 -23.50 0.72
N GLY A 215 1.73 -22.44 0.06
CA GLY A 215 1.11 -22.51 -1.27
C GLY A 215 2.02 -23.07 -2.38
N VAL A 216 3.34 -22.87 -2.29
CA VAL A 216 4.31 -23.42 -3.26
C VAL A 216 4.99 -24.72 -2.83
N GLY A 217 4.65 -25.26 -1.65
CA GLY A 217 5.22 -26.52 -1.16
C GLY A 217 6.64 -26.44 -0.61
N ILE A 218 7.12 -25.24 -0.23
CA ILE A 218 8.35 -25.09 0.56
C ILE A 218 8.11 -25.58 1.99
N ILE A 219 6.98 -25.21 2.57
CA ILE A 219 6.47 -25.76 3.84
C ILE A 219 5.46 -26.85 3.48
N SER A 220 5.64 -28.07 3.97
CA SER A 220 4.68 -29.16 3.75
C SER A 220 3.41 -28.94 4.57
N GLU A 221 2.27 -29.40 4.06
CA GLU A 221 1.04 -29.52 4.86
C GLU A 221 1.32 -30.33 6.14
N GLY A 222 0.85 -29.80 7.28
CA GLY A 222 1.04 -30.43 8.60
C GLY A 222 2.40 -30.19 9.28
N THR A 223 3.31 -29.40 8.68
CA THR A 223 4.53 -28.97 9.38
C THR A 223 4.29 -27.67 10.11
N GLU A 224 4.41 -27.68 11.43
CA GLU A 224 4.34 -26.48 12.26
C GLU A 224 5.63 -25.67 12.14
N THR A 225 5.48 -24.37 11.92
CA THR A 225 6.60 -23.41 12.00
C THR A 225 6.85 -23.03 13.44
N VAL A 226 8.04 -22.48 13.75
CA VAL A 226 8.36 -22.00 15.11
C VAL A 226 7.35 -20.97 15.61
N GLU A 227 6.74 -20.20 14.70
CA GLU A 227 5.64 -19.27 15.02
C GLU A 227 4.31 -19.97 15.33
N ASP A 228 4.01 -21.14 14.72
CA ASP A 228 2.82 -21.93 15.06
C ASP A 228 2.93 -22.54 16.47
N ILE A 229 4.16 -22.85 16.91
CA ILE A 229 4.46 -23.46 18.20
C ILE A 229 4.53 -22.40 19.32
N ALA A 230 4.72 -21.13 18.97
CA ALA A 230 4.94 -20.02 19.91
C ALA A 230 3.65 -19.23 20.26
N GLN A 231 2.48 -19.67 19.79
CA GLN A 231 1.16 -19.15 20.20
C GLN A 231 0.59 -19.89 21.41
#